data_AF-A0A1B3WPQ3-F1
#
_entry.id   AF-A0A1B3WPQ3-F1
#
_cell.length_a   1.000
_cell.length_b   1.000
_cell.length_c   1.000
_cell.angle_alpha   90.00
_cell.angle_beta   90.00
_cell.angle_gamma   90.00
#
_symmetry.space_group_name_H-M   'P 1'
#
loop_
_entity.id
_entity.type
_entity.pdbx_description
1 polymer ?
#
loop_
_entity_poly.entity_id
_entity_poly.type
_entity_poly.pdbx_seq_one_letter_code
_entity_poly.pdbx_strand_id
1 'polypeptide(L)'
;MKKLPLFILRRTLPAIFFTFVLIILHPGSSFAESTTETEADSSENVASVGKPINLSYEPGFQAYAYKNVNYELGLISQTDLTYRGYPTLSACTAASIGMISEFWMDGDFTEGQLFAQSIIDINTEQGNFDEFSGLLITDTVDELDDRNLALFVIKNSNKETLMNSLETIGPVAVLVKSGWKRNGANHMAILSGYDPESDVVTIYDPNLDKPLRLYWGTFDSIWKINFTGRKENPLMRTFFVIVSRDPAKLAAHQ
;
A
#
# COMPACT_ATOMS: atom_id res chain seq x y z
N MET A 1 31.77 -49.13 -40.74
CA MET A 1 31.44 -47.71 -41.04
C MET A 1 29.98 -47.45 -40.73
N LYS A 2 29.71 -46.66 -39.67
CA LYS A 2 28.70 -45.58 -39.56
C LYS A 2 28.48 -45.31 -38.07
N LYS A 3 29.15 -44.26 -37.59
CA LYS A 3 29.02 -43.68 -36.25
C LYS A 3 27.68 -42.95 -36.16
N LEU A 4 26.91 -43.16 -35.10
CA LEU A 4 25.82 -42.25 -34.72
C LEU A 4 26.41 -40.97 -34.13
N PRO A 5 25.88 -39.78 -34.45
CA PRO A 5 26.39 -38.54 -33.87
C PRO A 5 25.80 -38.30 -32.48
N LEU A 6 26.70 -37.92 -31.57
CA LEU A 6 26.45 -37.41 -30.23
C LEU A 6 25.88 -35.99 -30.34
N PHE A 7 24.58 -35.81 -30.09
CA PHE A 7 24.00 -34.46 -29.98
C PHE A 7 24.19 -33.94 -28.55
N ILE A 8 25.21 -33.09 -28.39
CA ILE A 8 25.44 -32.28 -27.19
C ILE A 8 24.51 -31.07 -27.28
N LEU A 9 23.41 -31.09 -26.52
CA LEU A 9 22.56 -29.90 -26.35
C LEU A 9 23.19 -29.00 -25.26
N ARG A 10 24.13 -28.12 -25.67
CA ARG A 10 24.61 -27.03 -24.80
C ARG A 10 23.47 -26.03 -24.61
N ARG A 11 22.96 -25.94 -23.38
CA ARG A 11 22.11 -24.84 -22.90
C ARG A 11 22.88 -23.53 -23.00
N THR A 12 22.46 -22.62 -23.87
CA THR A 12 22.84 -21.21 -23.81
C THR A 12 21.79 -20.47 -22.99
N LEU A 13 22.18 -20.04 -21.79
CA LEU A 13 21.45 -19.05 -21.00
C LEU A 13 21.56 -17.68 -21.70
N PRO A 14 20.47 -16.93 -21.90
CA PRO A 14 20.59 -15.54 -22.32
C PRO A 14 21.05 -14.70 -21.12
N ALA A 15 22.11 -13.92 -21.35
CA ALA A 15 22.61 -12.94 -20.40
C ALA A 15 21.56 -11.84 -20.17
N ILE A 16 21.11 -11.68 -18.93
CA ILE A 16 20.25 -10.58 -18.51
C ILE A 16 21.16 -9.36 -18.26
N PHE A 17 21.09 -8.38 -19.15
CA PHE A 17 21.68 -7.07 -18.96
C PHE A 17 20.84 -6.30 -17.92
N PHE A 18 21.45 -5.92 -16.80
CA PHE A 18 20.86 -4.96 -15.86
C PHE A 18 21.19 -3.55 -16.32
N THR A 19 20.21 -2.87 -16.90
CA THR A 19 20.29 -1.42 -17.14
C THR A 19 19.81 -0.71 -15.88
N PHE A 20 20.71 0.03 -15.22
CA PHE A 20 20.33 0.96 -14.16
C PHE A 20 19.69 2.20 -14.80
N VAL A 21 18.40 2.44 -14.54
CA VAL A 21 17.77 3.72 -14.87
C VAL A 21 17.81 4.61 -13.64
N LEU A 22 18.61 5.67 -13.75
CA LEU A 22 18.70 6.77 -12.80
C LEU A 22 17.47 7.68 -13.02
N ILE A 23 16.51 7.68 -12.10
CA ILE A 23 15.38 8.62 -12.15
C ILE A 23 15.82 9.95 -11.53
N ILE A 24 16.02 10.94 -12.39
CA ILE A 24 16.26 12.34 -12.02
C ILE A 24 14.89 13.00 -11.80
N LEU A 25 14.54 13.29 -10.55
CA LEU A 25 13.44 14.18 -10.21
C LEU A 25 13.91 15.63 -10.41
N HIS A 26 13.29 16.34 -11.36
CA HIS A 26 13.56 17.75 -11.65
C HIS A 26 13.04 18.65 -10.51
N PRO A 27 13.82 19.65 -10.04
CA PRO A 27 13.33 20.63 -9.08
C PRO A 27 12.65 21.82 -9.78
N GLY A 28 11.43 22.10 -9.33
CA GLY A 28 10.87 23.43 -9.05
C GLY A 28 10.92 24.53 -10.13
N SER A 29 9.74 24.88 -10.66
CA SER A 29 9.48 26.22 -11.19
C SER A 29 9.54 27.26 -10.07
N SER A 30 10.28 28.32 -10.35
CA SER A 30 10.52 29.51 -9.53
C SER A 30 9.25 30.28 -9.17
N PHE A 31 9.14 30.70 -7.91
CA PHE A 31 8.57 32.00 -7.53
C PHE A 31 9.44 32.64 -6.44
N ALA A 32 9.65 33.95 -6.58
CA ALA A 32 10.60 34.75 -5.83
C ALA A 32 10.04 35.25 -4.48
N GLU A 33 10.92 35.15 -3.47
CA GLU A 33 11.29 36.15 -2.45
C GLU A 33 10.22 36.84 -1.57
N SER A 34 10.30 36.62 -0.25
CA SER A 34 10.37 37.70 0.76
C SER A 34 10.77 37.14 2.13
N THR A 35 11.77 37.79 2.74
CA THR A 35 12.29 37.59 4.10
C THR A 35 11.30 38.03 5.18
N THR A 36 11.17 37.24 6.26
CA THR A 36 11.18 37.69 7.67
C THR A 36 11.23 36.48 8.61
N GLU A 37 12.13 36.52 9.59
CA GLU A 37 12.22 35.58 10.73
C GLU A 37 10.98 35.67 11.62
N THR A 38 10.39 34.53 12.03
CA THR A 38 9.73 34.38 13.34
C THR A 38 9.68 32.89 13.74
N GLU A 39 9.86 32.63 15.03
CA GLU A 39 9.96 31.35 15.72
C GLU A 39 8.71 30.43 15.60
N ALA A 40 9.00 29.11 15.73
CA ALA A 40 8.17 28.04 16.28
C ALA A 40 6.72 27.82 15.77
N ASP A 41 6.50 26.70 15.07
CA ASP A 41 5.52 25.68 15.51
C ASP A 41 5.79 24.33 14.79
N SER A 42 5.80 23.25 15.56
CA SER A 42 6.06 21.88 15.10
C SER A 42 4.75 21.12 14.86
N SER A 43 3.93 21.58 13.92
CA SER A 43 2.59 21.05 13.68
C SER A 43 2.22 20.86 12.20
N GLU A 44 3.17 20.50 11.33
CA GLU A 44 2.85 20.04 9.97
C GLU A 44 2.90 18.51 9.88
N ASN A 45 1.83 17.84 10.28
CA ASN A 45 1.72 16.38 10.14
C ASN A 45 0.32 15.90 9.77
N VAL A 46 -0.34 16.57 8.80
CA VAL A 46 -1.44 15.98 8.04
C VAL A 46 -1.49 16.66 6.66
N ALA A 47 -0.97 16.01 5.61
CA ALA A 47 -1.35 16.38 4.25
C ALA A 47 -2.67 15.67 3.93
N SER A 48 -3.80 16.27 4.34
CA SER A 48 -5.13 15.76 4.00
C SER A 48 -5.48 16.21 2.58
N VAL A 49 -5.56 15.28 1.63
CA VAL A 49 -6.29 15.50 0.38
C VAL A 49 -7.70 14.96 0.64
N GLY A 50 -8.57 15.85 1.12
CA GLY A 50 -9.91 15.53 1.63
C GLY A 50 -10.17 16.22 2.97
N LYS A 51 -11.41 16.71 3.21
CA LYS A 51 -11.76 17.37 4.49
C LYS A 51 -11.42 16.43 5.67
N PRO A 52 -10.56 16.85 6.62
CA PRO A 52 -10.21 16.01 7.75
C PRO A 52 -11.44 15.75 8.61
N ILE A 53 -11.73 14.47 8.85
CA ILE A 53 -12.59 14.06 9.96
C ILE A 53 -11.75 14.26 11.22
N ASN A 54 -12.25 15.08 12.14
CA ASN A 54 -11.53 15.48 13.34
C ASN A 54 -11.53 14.30 14.34
N LEU A 55 -10.55 13.39 14.23
CA LEU A 55 -10.29 12.37 15.23
C LEU A 55 -9.33 12.96 16.28
N SER A 56 -9.84 13.83 17.15
CA SER A 56 -9.05 14.33 18.29
C SER A 56 -8.81 13.18 19.27
N TYR A 57 -7.58 12.66 19.31
CA TYR A 57 -7.13 11.76 20.36
C TYR A 57 -5.90 12.36 21.04
N GLU A 58 -6.05 12.72 22.32
CA GLU A 58 -4.97 13.09 23.23
C GLU A 58 -4.47 11.79 23.91
N PRO A 59 -3.26 11.30 23.62
CA PRO A 59 -2.75 10.10 24.27
C PRO A 59 -2.32 10.46 25.70
N GLY A 60 -3.18 10.12 26.67
CA GLY A 60 -2.73 9.94 28.05
C GLY A 60 -1.77 8.75 28.09
N PHE A 61 -0.64 8.88 28.80
CA PHE A 61 0.30 7.79 29.09
C PHE A 61 -0.39 6.67 29.89
N GLN A 62 -1.11 5.80 29.20
CA GLN A 62 -1.48 4.46 29.64
C GLN A 62 -0.82 3.47 28.68
N ALA A 63 -0.29 2.38 29.21
CA ALA A 63 0.17 1.28 28.38
C ALA A 63 -1.02 0.82 27.52
N TYR A 64 -0.98 1.12 26.22
CA TYR A 64 -2.06 0.77 25.30
C TYR A 64 -2.15 -0.75 25.24
N ALA A 65 -3.22 -1.32 25.80
CA ALA A 65 -3.52 -2.73 25.69
C ALA A 65 -4.22 -2.96 24.35
N TYR A 66 -3.46 -3.41 23.35
CA TYR A 66 -3.99 -3.72 22.02
C TYR A 66 -5.08 -4.79 22.10
N LYS A 67 -6.12 -4.65 21.29
CA LYS A 67 -7.18 -5.64 21.14
C LYS A 67 -6.80 -6.67 20.09
N ASN A 68 -7.30 -7.89 20.26
CA ASN A 68 -7.28 -8.85 19.16
C ASN A 68 -8.30 -8.41 18.11
N VAL A 69 -7.83 -8.20 16.87
CA VAL A 69 -8.65 -7.82 15.73
C VAL A 69 -8.31 -8.71 14.54
N ASN A 70 -9.32 -9.12 13.79
CA ASN A 70 -9.15 -9.90 12.57
C ASN A 70 -10.33 -9.66 11.63
N TYR A 71 -10.07 -9.01 10.51
CA TYR A 71 -11.03 -8.76 9.46
C TYR A 71 -10.79 -9.74 8.31
N GLU A 72 -11.81 -10.50 7.94
CA GLU A 72 -11.77 -11.35 6.76
C GLU A 72 -12.05 -10.51 5.51
N LEU A 73 -11.19 -10.64 4.51
CA LEU A 73 -11.31 -9.99 3.21
C LEU A 73 -11.28 -11.04 2.11
N GLY A 74 -11.89 -10.75 0.97
CA GLY A 74 -11.62 -11.49 -0.26
C GLY A 74 -10.24 -11.12 -0.80
N LEU A 75 -9.38 -12.13 -1.03
CA LEU A 75 -8.03 -11.90 -1.53
C LEU A 75 -8.05 -11.63 -3.04
N ILE A 76 -7.73 -10.41 -3.44
CA ILE A 76 -7.57 -10.05 -4.85
C ILE A 76 -6.09 -10.21 -5.22
N SER A 77 -5.79 -11.20 -6.06
CA SER A 77 -4.44 -11.35 -6.62
C SER A 77 -4.19 -10.29 -7.68
N GLN A 78 -3.00 -9.68 -7.66
CA GLN A 78 -2.62 -8.73 -8.71
C GLN A 78 -2.53 -9.38 -10.10
N THR A 79 -2.33 -10.72 -10.17
CA THR A 79 -2.28 -11.47 -11.42
C THR A 79 -3.65 -11.67 -12.06
N ASP A 80 -4.72 -11.48 -11.29
CA ASP A 80 -6.11 -11.60 -11.78
C ASP A 80 -6.61 -10.29 -12.39
N LEU A 81 -5.79 -9.23 -12.29
CA LEU A 81 -6.03 -7.93 -12.88
C LEU A 81 -5.23 -7.78 -14.17
N THR A 82 -5.72 -6.94 -15.08
CA THR A 82 -5.14 -6.77 -16.42
C THR A 82 -4.69 -5.35 -16.70
N TYR A 83 -3.59 -5.23 -17.44
CA TYR A 83 -3.14 -4.01 -18.08
C TYR A 83 -3.24 -4.22 -19.60
N ARG A 84 -4.07 -3.42 -20.28
CA ARG A 84 -4.34 -3.54 -21.73
C ARG A 84 -4.74 -4.95 -22.16
N GLY A 85 -5.54 -5.63 -21.32
CA GLY A 85 -6.06 -6.97 -21.58
C GLY A 85 -5.09 -8.13 -21.28
N TYR A 86 -3.89 -7.85 -20.74
CA TYR A 86 -2.93 -8.87 -20.31
C TYR A 86 -2.76 -8.87 -18.79
N PRO A 87 -2.62 -10.04 -18.14
CA PRO A 87 -2.31 -10.10 -16.71
C PRO A 87 -1.08 -9.27 -16.33
N THR A 88 -1.14 -8.57 -15.21
CA THR A 88 -0.05 -7.69 -14.75
C THR A 88 0.53 -8.11 -13.40
N LEU A 89 1.80 -7.76 -13.15
CA LEU A 89 2.48 -7.94 -11.86
C LEU A 89 2.70 -6.61 -11.12
N SER A 90 2.07 -5.54 -11.59
CA SER A 90 2.29 -4.18 -11.09
C SER A 90 1.01 -3.57 -10.50
N ALA A 91 0.01 -4.40 -10.20
CA ALA A 91 -1.31 -3.99 -9.71
C ALA A 91 -1.51 -4.08 -8.18
N CYS A 92 -0.43 -4.21 -7.39
CA CYS A 92 -0.53 -4.36 -5.94
C CYS A 92 -1.35 -3.24 -5.25
N THR A 93 -1.20 -2.00 -5.69
CA THR A 93 -1.97 -0.85 -5.19
C THR A 93 -3.46 -1.00 -5.49
N ALA A 94 -3.82 -1.27 -6.74
CA ALA A 94 -5.21 -1.41 -7.16
C ALA A 94 -5.90 -2.61 -6.47
N ALA A 95 -5.22 -3.76 -6.40
CA ALA A 95 -5.69 -4.93 -5.68
C ALA A 95 -5.92 -4.62 -4.18
N SER A 96 -4.98 -3.92 -3.55
CA SER A 96 -5.10 -3.49 -2.14
C SER A 96 -6.30 -2.56 -1.92
N ILE A 97 -6.51 -1.59 -2.81
CA ILE A 97 -7.67 -0.70 -2.75
C ILE A 97 -8.97 -1.50 -2.91
N GLY A 98 -9.03 -2.43 -3.87
CA GLY A 98 -10.18 -3.31 -4.06
C GLY A 98 -10.55 -4.08 -2.80
N MET A 99 -9.55 -4.68 -2.12
CA MET A 99 -9.76 -5.44 -0.88
C MET A 99 -10.28 -4.58 0.27
N ILE A 100 -9.76 -3.36 0.46
CA ILE A 100 -10.30 -2.46 1.50
C ILE A 100 -11.67 -1.93 1.10
N SER A 101 -11.90 -1.69 -0.19
CA SER A 101 -13.20 -1.19 -0.67
C SER A 101 -14.29 -2.23 -0.46
N GLU A 102 -14.00 -3.52 -0.67
CA GLU A 102 -14.90 -4.64 -0.33
C GLU A 102 -15.36 -4.57 1.12
N PHE A 103 -14.44 -4.33 2.07
CA PHE A 103 -14.78 -4.17 3.49
C PHE A 103 -15.82 -3.06 3.72
N TRP A 104 -15.69 -1.94 3.02
CA TRP A 104 -16.66 -0.84 3.10
C TRP A 104 -17.90 -1.03 2.22
N MET A 105 -17.94 -2.03 1.34
CA MET A 105 -19.03 -2.28 0.40
C MET A 105 -19.76 -3.58 0.73
N ASP A 106 -20.03 -3.78 2.02
CA ASP A 106 -20.81 -4.91 2.55
C ASP A 106 -20.23 -6.30 2.21
N GLY A 107 -18.93 -6.38 1.91
CA GLY A 107 -18.23 -7.65 1.67
C GLY A 107 -18.40 -8.25 0.27
N ASP A 108 -18.83 -7.47 -0.73
CA ASP A 108 -18.92 -7.96 -2.11
C ASP A 108 -17.54 -8.01 -2.79
N PHE A 109 -16.94 -9.20 -2.77
CA PHE A 109 -15.66 -9.49 -3.43
C PHE A 109 -15.66 -9.16 -4.93
N THR A 110 -16.77 -9.41 -5.63
CA THR A 110 -16.84 -9.18 -7.08
C THR A 110 -16.77 -7.68 -7.37
N GLU A 111 -17.49 -6.88 -6.59
CA GLU A 111 -17.41 -5.41 -6.66
C GLU A 111 -16.02 -4.88 -6.31
N GLY A 112 -15.35 -5.47 -5.30
CA GLY A 112 -13.96 -5.14 -4.97
C GLY A 112 -13.01 -5.41 -6.13
N GLN A 113 -13.13 -6.56 -6.80
CA GLN A 113 -12.30 -6.93 -7.95
C GLN A 113 -12.58 -6.04 -9.18
N LEU A 114 -13.85 -5.77 -9.47
CA LEU A 114 -14.23 -4.85 -10.56
C LEU A 114 -13.70 -3.45 -10.32
N PHE A 115 -13.73 -2.97 -9.07
CA PHE A 115 -13.17 -1.67 -8.72
C PHE A 115 -11.65 -1.63 -8.89
N ALA A 116 -10.95 -2.66 -8.44
CA ALA A 116 -9.51 -2.78 -8.63
C ALA A 116 -9.13 -2.73 -10.12
N GLN A 117 -9.90 -3.41 -10.99
CA GLN A 117 -9.69 -3.34 -12.43
C GLN A 117 -9.96 -1.93 -12.97
N SER A 118 -11.05 -1.27 -12.56
CA SER A 118 -11.36 0.08 -13.04
C SER A 118 -10.29 1.11 -12.66
N ILE A 119 -9.64 0.96 -11.49
CA ILE A 119 -8.54 1.83 -11.08
C ILE A 119 -7.37 1.71 -12.08
N ILE A 120 -7.03 0.50 -12.51
CA ILE A 120 -5.97 0.28 -13.50
C ILE A 120 -6.35 0.89 -14.84
N ASP A 121 -7.58 0.67 -15.29
CA ASP A 121 -8.05 1.13 -16.59
C ASP A 121 -8.04 2.67 -16.66
N ILE A 122 -8.62 3.34 -15.67
CA ILE A 122 -8.66 4.81 -15.60
C ILE A 122 -7.24 5.39 -15.50
N ASN A 123 -6.40 4.86 -14.62
CA ASN A 123 -5.04 5.37 -14.45
C ASN A 123 -4.12 5.05 -15.63
N THR A 124 -4.43 4.02 -16.42
CA THR A 124 -3.76 3.76 -17.70
C THR A 124 -4.10 4.83 -18.72
N GLU A 125 -5.37 5.23 -18.81
CA GLU A 125 -5.82 6.30 -19.70
C GLU A 125 -5.27 7.68 -19.32
N GLN A 126 -5.14 7.93 -18.02
CA GLN A 126 -4.56 9.16 -17.48
C GLN A 126 -3.02 9.19 -17.58
N GLY A 127 -2.37 8.05 -17.84
CA GLY A 127 -0.90 7.93 -17.91
C GLY A 127 -0.21 7.82 -16.54
N ASN A 128 -0.96 7.52 -15.48
CA ASN A 128 -0.46 7.33 -14.11
C ASN A 128 -0.10 5.86 -13.82
N PHE A 129 -0.61 4.91 -14.60
CA PHE A 129 -0.29 3.49 -14.50
C PHE A 129 0.60 3.02 -15.67
N ASP A 130 1.67 2.29 -15.35
CA ASP A 130 2.41 1.49 -16.32
C ASP A 130 2.86 0.12 -15.78
N GLU A 131 3.18 -0.79 -16.69
CA GLU A 131 3.52 -2.18 -16.35
C GLU A 131 4.82 -2.34 -15.54
N PHE A 132 5.70 -1.34 -15.52
CA PHE A 132 6.98 -1.39 -14.80
C PHE A 132 6.93 -0.67 -13.45
N SER A 133 6.21 0.44 -13.36
CA SER A 133 6.16 1.26 -12.15
C SER A 133 4.91 1.02 -11.28
N GLY A 134 3.84 0.49 -11.87
CA GLY A 134 2.56 0.30 -11.19
C GLY A 134 1.84 1.62 -10.96
N LEU A 135 1.32 1.81 -9.74
CA LEU A 135 0.46 2.94 -9.38
C LEU A 135 0.84 3.53 -8.02
N LEU A 136 0.91 4.85 -7.94
CA LEU A 136 0.90 5.55 -6.65
C LEU A 136 -0.53 5.65 -6.15
N ILE A 137 -0.76 5.28 -4.90
CA ILE A 137 -2.11 5.35 -4.30
C ILE A 137 -2.70 6.77 -4.28
N THR A 138 -1.85 7.80 -4.28
CA THR A 138 -2.31 9.20 -4.35
C THR A 138 -2.93 9.56 -5.70
N ASP A 139 -2.68 8.78 -6.75
CA ASP A 139 -3.27 8.99 -8.06
C ASP A 139 -4.68 8.38 -8.16
N THR A 140 -5.16 7.74 -7.07
CA THR A 140 -6.47 7.07 -7.01
C THR A 140 -7.55 7.85 -6.26
N VAL A 141 -7.28 9.12 -5.94
CA VAL A 141 -8.16 9.94 -5.09
C VAL A 141 -9.51 10.15 -5.75
N ASP A 142 -9.54 10.41 -7.05
CA ASP A 142 -10.79 10.67 -7.78
C ASP A 142 -11.66 9.41 -7.83
N GLU A 143 -11.08 8.24 -8.09
CA GLU A 143 -11.79 6.96 -8.13
C GLU A 143 -12.32 6.54 -6.74
N LEU A 144 -11.59 6.85 -5.68
CA LEU A 144 -12.05 6.67 -4.30
C LEU A 144 -13.20 7.63 -3.97
N ASP A 145 -13.08 8.89 -4.37
CA ASP A 145 -14.11 9.91 -4.16
C ASP A 145 -15.43 9.54 -4.86
N ASP A 146 -15.36 9.01 -6.09
CA ASP A 146 -16.52 8.50 -6.84
C ASP A 146 -17.24 7.35 -6.12
N ARG A 147 -16.55 6.60 -5.26
CA ARG A 147 -17.12 5.56 -4.39
C ARG A 147 -17.46 6.03 -2.98
N ASN A 148 -17.42 7.34 -2.73
CA ASN A 148 -17.63 7.93 -1.41
C ASN A 148 -16.65 7.38 -0.35
N LEU A 149 -15.42 7.08 -0.78
CA LEU A 149 -14.30 6.65 0.06
C LEU A 149 -13.28 7.78 0.18
N ALA A 150 -12.66 7.93 1.35
CA ALA A 150 -11.59 8.88 1.60
C ALA A 150 -10.25 8.16 1.79
N LEU A 151 -9.18 8.73 1.23
CA LEU A 151 -7.80 8.28 1.44
C LEU A 151 -7.09 9.17 2.47
N PHE A 152 -6.50 8.56 3.48
CA PHE A 152 -5.56 9.21 4.39
C PHE A 152 -4.20 8.54 4.30
N VAL A 153 -3.14 9.36 4.23
CA VAL A 153 -1.76 8.88 4.14
C VAL A 153 -1.04 9.17 5.45
N ILE A 154 -0.62 8.12 6.14
CA ILE A 154 0.08 8.22 7.43
C ILE A 154 1.53 7.81 7.21
N LYS A 155 2.46 8.74 7.41
CA LYS A 155 3.89 8.57 7.14
C LYS A 155 4.69 8.57 8.44
N ASN A 156 5.82 7.89 8.45
CA ASN A 156 6.78 7.89 9.56
C ASN A 156 6.13 7.54 10.90
N SER A 157 5.18 6.62 10.87
CA SER A 157 4.34 6.24 12.01
C SER A 157 5.04 5.27 12.97
N ASN A 158 4.31 4.78 13.96
CA ASN A 158 4.72 3.78 14.93
C ASN A 158 3.67 2.65 15.07
N LYS A 159 3.99 1.64 15.88
CA LYS A 159 3.09 0.50 16.14
C LYS A 159 1.73 0.95 16.68
N GLU A 160 1.74 1.81 17.68
CA GLU A 160 0.53 2.25 18.39
C GLU A 160 -0.46 2.91 17.44
N THR A 161 0.01 3.87 16.63
CA THR A 161 -0.82 4.54 15.64
C THR A 161 -1.37 3.57 14.58
N LEU A 162 -0.56 2.61 14.12
CA LEU A 162 -1.01 1.60 13.16
C LEU A 162 -2.07 0.67 13.76
N MET A 163 -1.85 0.16 14.96
CA MET A 163 -2.80 -0.73 15.64
C MET A 163 -4.08 0.01 16.03
N ASN A 164 -3.98 1.25 16.53
CA ASN A 164 -5.17 2.05 16.80
C ASN A 164 -6.00 2.27 15.53
N SER A 165 -5.36 2.52 14.38
CA SER A 165 -6.08 2.64 13.11
C SER A 165 -6.77 1.32 12.73
N LEU A 166 -6.08 0.19 12.89
CA LEU A 166 -6.64 -1.13 12.62
C LEU A 166 -7.83 -1.44 13.54
N GLU A 167 -7.73 -1.10 14.82
CA GLU A 167 -8.75 -1.37 15.84
C GLU A 167 -9.98 -0.47 15.73
N THR A 168 -9.79 0.79 15.35
CA THR A 168 -10.87 1.81 15.39
C THR A 168 -11.50 2.10 14.03
N ILE A 169 -10.82 1.74 12.94
CA ILE A 169 -11.27 2.04 11.57
C ILE A 169 -11.51 0.76 10.79
N GLY A 170 -10.57 -0.19 10.83
CA GLY A 170 -10.64 -1.41 10.04
C GLY A 170 -9.32 -1.72 9.32
N PRO A 171 -9.35 -2.60 8.31
CA PRO A 171 -8.16 -2.96 7.52
C PRO A 171 -7.46 -1.74 6.91
N VAL A 172 -6.13 -1.77 6.90
CA VAL A 172 -5.31 -0.67 6.38
C VAL A 172 -4.28 -1.16 5.36
N ALA A 173 -4.02 -0.37 4.33
CA ALA A 173 -2.99 -0.67 3.35
C ALA A 173 -1.62 -0.24 3.90
N VAL A 174 -0.60 -1.09 3.77
CA VAL A 174 0.74 -0.84 4.29
C VAL A 174 1.75 -0.80 3.14
N LEU A 175 2.66 0.18 3.18
CA LEU A 175 3.78 0.25 2.25
C LEU A 175 4.89 -0.68 2.74
N VAL A 176 5.18 -1.72 1.97
CA VAL A 176 6.14 -2.78 2.30
C VAL A 176 7.03 -3.10 1.08
N LYS A 177 7.76 -4.22 1.15
CA LYS A 177 8.59 -4.73 0.05
C LYS A 177 8.05 -6.06 -0.44
N SER A 178 8.01 -6.24 -1.77
CA SER A 178 7.52 -7.47 -2.38
C SER A 178 8.34 -8.69 -1.94
N GLY A 179 7.64 -9.81 -1.70
CA GLY A 179 8.24 -11.04 -1.19
C GLY A 179 8.81 -10.91 0.23
N TRP A 180 8.40 -9.90 0.99
CA TRP A 180 8.76 -9.72 2.41
C TRP A 180 10.27 -9.71 2.66
N LYS A 181 11.02 -9.14 1.72
CA LYS A 181 12.49 -9.05 1.74
C LYS A 181 12.96 -7.63 1.51
N ARG A 182 14.08 -7.24 2.14
CA ARG A 182 14.59 -5.85 2.10
C ARG A 182 14.87 -5.30 0.70
N ASN A 183 15.28 -6.17 -0.22
CA ASN A 183 15.60 -5.83 -1.61
C ASN A 183 14.42 -6.05 -2.59
N GLY A 184 13.20 -6.25 -2.07
CA GLY A 184 12.00 -6.29 -2.90
C GLY A 184 11.70 -4.93 -3.55
N ALA A 185 10.82 -4.94 -4.54
CA ALA A 185 10.21 -3.73 -5.07
C ALA A 185 9.30 -3.10 -3.99
N ASN A 186 9.01 -1.80 -4.10
CA ASN A 186 7.96 -1.20 -3.28
C ASN A 186 6.65 -1.94 -3.57
N HIS A 187 5.90 -2.25 -2.52
CA HIS A 187 4.73 -3.11 -2.61
C HIS A 187 3.66 -2.65 -1.64
N MET A 188 2.41 -2.87 -1.99
CA MET A 188 1.27 -2.61 -1.12
C MET A 188 0.60 -3.92 -0.74
N ALA A 189 0.29 -4.06 0.55
CA ALA A 189 -0.44 -5.18 1.12
C ALA A 189 -1.42 -4.66 2.18
N ILE A 190 -2.37 -5.48 2.60
CA ILE A 190 -3.38 -5.08 3.60
C ILE A 190 -3.07 -5.73 4.94
N LEU A 191 -2.89 -4.90 5.97
CA LEU A 191 -2.95 -5.34 7.36
C LEU A 191 -4.42 -5.46 7.76
N SER A 192 -4.82 -6.67 8.12
CA SER A 192 -6.22 -7.03 8.39
C SER A 192 -6.42 -7.56 9.82
N GLY A 193 -5.35 -7.89 10.53
CA GLY A 193 -5.49 -8.40 11.88
C GLY A 193 -4.22 -8.29 12.70
N TYR A 194 -4.41 -8.28 14.01
CA TYR A 194 -3.36 -8.31 15.00
C TYR A 194 -3.81 -9.14 16.22
N ASP A 195 -2.98 -10.10 16.59
CA ASP A 195 -3.12 -10.90 17.80
C ASP A 195 -2.08 -10.44 18.83
N PRO A 196 -2.49 -9.75 19.91
CA PRO A 196 -1.57 -9.23 20.92
C PRO A 196 -0.97 -10.33 21.81
N GLU A 197 -1.59 -11.51 21.91
CA GLU A 197 -1.06 -12.60 22.74
C GLU A 197 0.17 -13.24 22.11
N SER A 198 0.13 -13.43 20.80
CA SER A 198 1.23 -14.03 20.02
C SER A 198 2.13 -12.99 19.31
N ASP A 199 1.76 -11.71 19.37
CA ASP A 199 2.38 -10.59 18.65
C ASP A 199 2.47 -10.86 17.14
N VAL A 200 1.36 -11.32 16.55
CA VAL A 200 1.25 -11.73 15.13
C VAL A 200 0.28 -10.84 14.38
N VAL A 201 0.68 -10.39 13.20
CA VAL A 201 -0.19 -9.69 12.24
C VAL A 201 -0.68 -10.63 11.13
N THR A 202 -1.89 -10.39 10.64
CA THR A 202 -2.46 -11.04 9.45
C THR A 202 -2.42 -10.08 8.27
N ILE A 203 -1.78 -10.49 7.18
CA ILE A 203 -1.58 -9.68 5.98
C ILE A 203 -2.22 -10.34 4.76
N TYR A 204 -2.99 -9.59 4.00
CA TYR A 204 -3.42 -9.96 2.66
C TYR A 204 -2.44 -9.32 1.66
N ASP A 205 -1.59 -10.15 1.06
CA ASP A 205 -0.60 -9.73 0.07
C ASP A 205 -1.11 -10.11 -1.33
N PRO A 206 -1.30 -9.15 -2.25
CA PRO A 206 -1.73 -9.41 -3.63
C PRO A 206 -0.84 -10.38 -4.43
N ASN A 207 0.38 -10.68 -3.96
CA ASN A 207 1.29 -11.66 -4.59
C ASN A 207 1.10 -13.10 -4.09
N LEU A 208 0.26 -13.31 -3.09
CA LEU A 208 0.04 -14.61 -2.46
C LEU A 208 -1.36 -15.14 -2.77
N ASP A 209 -1.53 -16.43 -2.53
CA ASP A 209 -2.79 -17.18 -2.70
C ASP A 209 -3.60 -17.29 -1.42
N LYS A 210 -3.04 -16.86 -0.28
CA LYS A 210 -3.69 -16.87 1.03
C LYS A 210 -3.10 -15.80 1.96
N PRO A 211 -3.84 -15.40 3.01
CA PRO A 211 -3.32 -14.50 4.02
C PRO A 211 -2.05 -15.03 4.68
N LEU A 212 -1.10 -14.13 4.87
CA LEU A 212 0.19 -14.38 5.51
C LEU A 212 0.11 -13.95 6.97
N ARG A 213 0.56 -14.83 7.88
CA ARG A 213 0.74 -14.48 9.30
C ARG A 213 2.21 -14.23 9.59
N LEU A 214 2.53 -13.08 10.18
CA LEU A 214 3.89 -12.68 10.52
C LEU A 214 3.97 -12.25 11.98
N TYR A 215 5.04 -12.64 12.67
CA TYR A 215 5.40 -11.96 13.91
C TYR A 215 5.63 -10.48 13.64
N TRP A 216 5.21 -9.61 14.56
CA TRP A 216 5.34 -8.17 14.47
C TRP A 216 6.78 -7.74 14.15
N GLY A 217 7.77 -8.36 14.80
CA GLY A 217 9.19 -8.06 14.54
C GLY A 217 9.59 -8.29 13.09
N THR A 218 9.06 -9.32 12.43
CA THR A 218 9.29 -9.60 11.01
C THR A 218 8.61 -8.56 10.13
N PHE A 219 7.35 -8.25 10.42
CA PHE A 219 6.59 -7.21 9.74
C PHE A 219 7.28 -5.83 9.82
N ASP A 220 7.58 -5.35 11.04
CA ASP A 220 8.24 -4.04 11.25
C ASP A 220 9.63 -4.01 10.62
N SER A 221 10.33 -5.15 10.52
CA SER A 221 11.64 -5.19 9.85
C SER A 221 11.59 -4.82 8.36
N ILE A 222 10.42 -4.98 7.72
CA ILE A 222 10.14 -4.60 6.34
C ILE A 222 9.45 -3.24 6.28
N TRP A 223 8.43 -3.02 7.11
CA TRP A 223 7.64 -1.78 7.12
C TRP A 223 8.45 -0.54 7.51
N LYS A 224 9.51 -0.70 8.33
CA LYS A 224 10.40 0.41 8.72
C LYS A 224 11.45 0.80 7.67
N ILE A 225 11.50 0.12 6.53
CA ILE A 225 12.46 0.44 5.46
C ILE A 225 12.17 1.84 4.92
N ASN A 226 13.22 2.55 4.51
CA ASN A 226 13.07 3.81 3.79
C ASN A 226 12.75 3.57 2.30
N PHE A 227 11.54 3.94 1.90
CA PHE A 227 11.01 3.71 0.56
C PHE A 227 11.39 4.78 -0.47
N THR A 228 11.93 5.94 -0.06
CA THR A 228 12.42 6.96 -1.00
C THR A 228 13.86 6.73 -1.45
N GLY A 229 14.63 5.92 -0.70
CA GLY A 229 16.08 5.79 -0.86
C GLY A 229 16.87 7.07 -0.50
N ARG A 230 16.20 8.15 -0.09
CA ARG A 230 16.81 9.44 0.26
C ARG A 230 17.05 9.52 1.76
N LYS A 231 18.22 10.02 2.17
CA LYS A 231 18.52 10.23 3.60
C LYS A 231 17.67 11.35 4.22
N GLU A 232 17.40 12.38 3.43
CA GLU A 232 16.55 13.50 3.81
C GLU A 232 15.09 13.14 3.54
N ASN A 233 14.22 13.43 4.51
CA ASN A 233 12.78 13.12 4.48
C ASN A 233 12.50 11.66 4.09
N PRO A 234 13.00 10.68 4.87
CA PRO A 234 12.74 9.28 4.60
C PRO A 234 11.23 9.00 4.66
N LEU A 235 10.77 8.11 3.78
CA LEU A 235 9.42 7.55 3.84
C LEU A 235 9.54 6.19 4.50
N MET A 236 9.23 6.10 5.78
CA MET A 236 9.26 4.85 6.54
C MET A 236 7.90 4.65 7.19
N ARG A 237 7.61 3.41 7.62
CA ARG A 237 6.42 3.09 8.43
C ARG A 237 5.16 3.78 7.93
N THR A 238 4.94 3.63 6.63
CA THR A 238 3.86 4.31 5.92
C THR A 238 2.70 3.36 5.74
N PHE A 239 1.50 3.84 6.02
CA PHE A 239 0.27 3.12 5.78
C PHE A 239 -0.82 4.08 5.33
N PHE A 240 -1.88 3.53 4.79
CA PHE A 240 -2.95 4.23 4.13
C PHE A 240 -4.26 3.72 4.71
N VAL A 241 -5.10 4.67 5.11
CA VAL A 241 -6.45 4.40 5.56
C VAL A 241 -7.39 4.78 4.43
N ILE A 242 -8.18 3.81 3.98
CA ILE A 242 -9.30 4.04 3.07
C ILE A 242 -10.55 3.82 3.91
N VAL A 243 -11.46 4.80 3.92
CA VAL A 243 -12.63 4.79 4.82
C VAL A 243 -13.87 5.32 4.11
N SER A 244 -15.03 4.73 4.39
CA SER A 244 -16.29 5.26 3.89
C SER A 244 -16.64 6.60 4.52
N ARG A 245 -17.13 7.53 3.70
CA ARG A 245 -17.75 8.77 4.17
C ARG A 245 -19.24 8.59 4.48
N ASP A 246 -19.80 7.40 4.27
CA ASP A 246 -21.17 7.07 4.67
C ASP A 246 -21.26 6.86 6.19
N PRO A 247 -22.01 7.70 6.93
CA PRO A 247 -22.15 7.56 8.37
C PRO A 247 -22.76 6.22 8.81
N ALA A 248 -23.63 5.61 7.98
CA ALA A 248 -24.24 4.34 8.30
C ALA A 248 -23.20 3.20 8.27
N LYS A 249 -22.30 3.23 7.29
CA LYS A 249 -21.20 2.26 7.17
C LYS A 249 -20.18 2.44 8.29
N LEU A 250 -19.83 3.68 8.61
CA LEU A 250 -18.96 3.98 9.76
C LEU A 250 -19.54 3.41 11.07
N ALA A 251 -20.83 3.64 11.32
CA ALA A 251 -21.48 3.14 12.53
C ALA A 251 -21.62 1.61 12.58
N ALA A 252 -21.67 0.93 11.43
CA ALA A 252 -21.79 -0.53 11.36
C ALA A 252 -20.46 -1.24 11.69
N HIS A 253 -19.32 -0.55 11.60
CA HIS A 253 -17.98 -1.11 11.80
C HIS A 253 -17.27 -0.60 13.07
N GLN A 254 -17.95 0.17 13.92
CA GLN A 254 -17.47 0.67 15.23
C GLN A 254 -18.09 -0.10 16.39
#